data_AF-A0A0H3XJJ8-F1
#
_entry.id   AF-A0A0H3XJJ8-F1
#
_cell.length_a   1.000
_cell.length_b   1.000
_cell.length_c   1.000
_cell.angle_alpha   90.00
_cell.angle_beta   90.00
_cell.angle_gamma   90.00
#
_symmetry.space_group_name_H-M   'P 1'
#
loop_
_entity.id
_entity.type
_entity.pdbx_description
1 polymer ?
#
loop_
_entity_poly.entity_id
_entity_poly.type
_entity_poly.pdbx_seq_one_letter_code
_entity_poly.pdbx_strand_id
1 'polypeptide(L)'
;MKKLLAILGAVGLTATGASSVVACNKPENPKPPVLGGLTASDFSQVLLNVDSKEKLNTTVVKVLATKVESAHQKEVNDNLDLFGNAFLITYKGWDGTSSLKNGDTIHLTITKANDDQIREFYKDQHGDFISPEQLALARKMQGYLAGTKFDGDVLISDQNFRKNISNLTFPQPITVTGSSVATPGQVSKADVTSAVNMVVQNLIDKIVTGTKLDTDYHTAITLDDGTTFPATVDLSTANLNIKITVTSISTSTLITGNANNKSAQLAQITTNV
;
A
#
# COMPACT_ATOMS: atom_id res chain seq x y z
N MET A 1 -24.27 -0.57 52.69
CA MET A 1 -24.72 -1.86 53.24
C MET A 1 -25.30 -2.70 52.10
N LYS A 2 -24.84 -3.96 52.01
CA LYS A 2 -25.16 -4.95 50.98
C LYS A 2 -26.61 -5.42 51.10
N LYS A 3 -27.28 -5.69 49.97
CA LYS A 3 -28.43 -6.60 49.93
C LYS A 3 -28.24 -7.58 48.77
N LEU A 4 -27.71 -8.75 49.11
CA LEU A 4 -27.86 -9.97 48.32
C LEU A 4 -29.27 -10.50 48.57
N LEU A 5 -29.96 -10.91 47.51
CA LEU A 5 -31.05 -11.88 47.60
C LEU A 5 -30.58 -13.16 46.90
N ALA A 6 -30.59 -14.25 47.66
CA ALA A 6 -30.43 -15.63 47.20
C ALA A 6 -31.81 -16.30 47.14
N ILE A 7 -31.99 -17.28 46.25
CA ILE A 7 -32.80 -18.52 46.37
C ILE A 7 -32.39 -19.38 45.16
N LEU A 8 -31.57 -20.42 45.31
CA LEU A 8 -31.91 -21.81 45.65
C LEU A 8 -32.92 -22.48 44.68
N GLY A 9 -32.41 -23.32 43.79
CA GLY A 9 -33.13 -24.41 43.13
C GLY A 9 -32.17 -25.59 43.03
N ALA A 10 -32.49 -26.69 43.71
CA ALA A 10 -31.58 -27.80 43.98
C ALA A 10 -31.90 -29.05 43.13
N VAL A 11 -30.84 -29.83 42.92
CA VAL A 11 -30.74 -31.27 42.66
C VAL A 11 -31.11 -31.83 41.27
N GLY A 12 -30.09 -32.45 40.68
CA GLY A 12 -30.17 -33.47 39.65
C GLY A 12 -28.78 -34.03 39.34
N LEU A 13 -28.20 -34.81 40.25
CA LEU A 13 -26.93 -35.52 40.06
C LEU A 13 -27.19 -36.92 39.49
N THR A 14 -26.55 -37.23 38.37
CA THR A 14 -26.12 -38.55 37.83
C THR A 14 -25.93 -38.37 36.30
N ALA A 15 -24.95 -38.89 35.58
CA ALA A 15 -23.77 -39.69 35.88
C ALA A 15 -22.78 -39.51 34.71
N THR A 16 -21.50 -39.71 35.01
CA THR A 16 -20.35 -40.00 34.14
C THR A 16 -20.59 -40.28 32.64
N GLY A 17 -19.87 -39.56 31.78
CA GLY A 17 -19.65 -39.96 30.39
C GLY A 17 -18.80 -38.97 29.58
N ALA A 18 -17.51 -39.30 29.43
CA ALA A 18 -16.54 -38.75 28.48
C ALA A 18 -16.25 -37.23 28.54
N SER A 19 -15.06 -36.90 29.03
CA SER A 19 -14.39 -35.63 28.85
C SER A 19 -14.11 -35.38 27.36
N SER A 20 -14.99 -34.64 26.69
CA SER A 20 -14.55 -33.78 25.58
C SER A 20 -14.14 -32.45 26.20
N VAL A 21 -12.83 -32.21 26.25
CA VAL A 21 -12.31 -30.87 26.51
C VAL A 21 -12.60 -30.05 25.27
N VAL A 22 -13.84 -29.58 25.12
CA VAL A 22 -14.15 -28.52 24.17
C VAL A 22 -13.52 -27.29 24.76
N ALA A 23 -12.37 -26.89 24.22
CA ALA A 23 -11.86 -25.55 24.40
C ALA A 23 -12.98 -24.60 23.94
N CYS A 24 -13.73 -24.04 24.87
CA CYS A 24 -14.48 -22.82 24.64
C CYS A 24 -13.44 -21.73 24.41
N ASN A 25 -12.88 -21.66 23.20
CA ASN A 25 -12.38 -20.41 22.68
C ASN A 25 -13.59 -19.49 22.72
N LYS A 26 -13.61 -18.61 23.72
CA LYS A 26 -14.47 -17.44 23.75
C LYS A 26 -14.34 -16.83 22.35
N PRO A 27 -15.39 -16.76 21.53
CA PRO A 27 -15.28 -16.07 20.26
C PRO A 27 -14.82 -14.66 20.64
N GLU A 28 -13.63 -14.27 20.20
CA GLU A 28 -13.24 -12.87 20.23
C GLU A 28 -14.40 -12.12 19.57
N ASN A 29 -15.07 -11.26 20.34
CA ASN A 29 -16.13 -10.44 19.79
C ASN A 29 -15.59 -9.80 18.52
N PRO A 30 -16.21 -10.02 17.34
CA PRO A 30 -15.69 -9.50 16.10
C PRO A 30 -15.51 -7.99 16.28
N LYS A 31 -14.30 -7.49 16.01
CA LYS A 31 -14.02 -6.06 16.05
C LYS A 31 -15.13 -5.37 15.24
N PRO A 32 -15.73 -4.29 15.77
CA PRO A 32 -16.78 -3.60 15.04
C PRO A 32 -16.25 -3.21 13.65
N PRO A 33 -17.05 -3.37 12.59
CA PRO A 33 -16.60 -3.11 11.24
C PRO A 33 -16.14 -1.64 11.13
N VAL A 34 -15.00 -1.43 10.48
CA VAL A 34 -14.47 -0.10 10.16
C VAL A 34 -15.45 0.58 9.19
N LEU A 35 -15.62 1.90 9.33
CA LEU A 35 -16.53 2.68 8.50
C LEU A 35 -16.27 2.41 7.00
N GLY A 36 -17.25 1.86 6.29
CA GLY A 36 -17.16 1.53 4.87
C GLY A 36 -16.03 0.57 4.48
N GLY A 37 -15.43 -0.15 5.45
CA GLY A 37 -14.22 -0.93 5.21
C GLY A 37 -13.00 -0.07 4.81
N LEU A 38 -12.99 1.22 5.19
CA LEU A 38 -11.90 2.14 4.89
C LEU A 38 -10.56 1.66 5.44
N THR A 39 -9.50 1.94 4.70
CA THR A 39 -8.12 1.76 5.12
C THR A 39 -7.32 3.03 4.90
N ALA A 40 -6.16 3.17 5.56
CA ALA A 40 -5.28 4.33 5.35
C ALA A 40 -4.82 4.48 3.89
N SER A 41 -4.67 3.36 3.16
CA SER A 41 -4.27 3.37 1.75
C SER A 41 -5.31 4.01 0.83
N ASP A 42 -6.60 4.02 1.21
CA ASP A 42 -7.65 4.68 0.44
C ASP A 42 -7.43 6.20 0.33
N PHE A 43 -6.70 6.78 1.30
CA PHE A 43 -6.44 8.22 1.39
C PHE A 43 -5.03 8.63 0.92
N SER A 44 -4.08 7.70 0.96
CA SER A 44 -2.64 7.95 0.75
C SER A 44 -2.32 8.83 -0.45
N GLN A 45 -2.90 8.51 -1.62
CA GLN A 45 -2.59 9.23 -2.86
C GLN A 45 -3.55 10.39 -3.11
N VAL A 46 -4.84 10.20 -2.83
CA VAL A 46 -5.86 11.21 -3.14
C VAL A 46 -5.72 12.48 -2.32
N LEU A 47 -5.07 12.41 -1.16
CA LEU A 47 -4.76 13.57 -0.33
C LEU A 47 -3.47 14.30 -0.74
N LEU A 48 -2.74 13.81 -1.75
CA LEU A 48 -1.56 14.50 -2.27
C LEU A 48 -1.92 15.87 -2.85
N ASN A 49 -1.15 16.90 -2.50
CA ASN A 49 -1.37 18.29 -2.91
C ASN A 49 -2.71 18.89 -2.45
N VAL A 50 -3.33 18.30 -1.42
CA VAL A 50 -4.40 18.97 -0.68
C VAL A 50 -3.79 20.13 0.10
N ASP A 51 -4.26 21.34 -0.17
CA ASP A 51 -3.69 22.62 0.25
C ASP A 51 -4.63 23.45 1.12
N SER A 52 -5.82 22.93 1.41
CA SER A 52 -6.78 23.58 2.32
C SER A 52 -7.64 22.56 3.06
N LYS A 53 -8.15 22.97 4.22
CA LYS A 53 -9.04 22.16 5.06
C LYS A 53 -10.33 21.76 4.33
N GLU A 54 -10.86 22.67 3.53
CA GLU A 54 -12.05 22.46 2.69
C GLU A 54 -11.80 21.39 1.63
N LYS A 55 -10.65 21.44 0.95
CA LYS A 55 -10.26 20.46 -0.05
C LYS A 55 -9.97 19.10 0.57
N LEU A 56 -9.41 19.06 1.78
CA LEU A 56 -9.27 17.81 2.55
C LEU A 56 -10.64 17.18 2.81
N ASN A 57 -11.57 17.93 3.38
CA ASN A 57 -12.92 17.44 3.67
C ASN A 57 -13.61 16.94 2.40
N THR A 58 -13.60 17.73 1.33
CA THR A 58 -14.20 17.34 0.04
C THR A 58 -13.57 16.06 -0.52
N THR A 59 -12.25 15.91 -0.39
CA THR A 59 -11.54 14.72 -0.88
C THR A 59 -11.87 13.49 -0.05
N VAL A 60 -11.90 13.61 1.28
CA VAL A 60 -12.30 12.53 2.20
C VAL A 60 -13.75 12.10 1.94
N VAL A 61 -14.67 13.04 1.70
CA VAL A 61 -16.07 12.75 1.35
C VAL A 61 -16.18 12.00 0.03
N LYS A 62 -15.40 12.38 -0.99
CA LYS A 62 -15.34 11.62 -2.25
C LYS A 62 -14.86 10.18 -2.05
N VAL A 63 -13.85 9.96 -1.21
CA VAL A 63 -13.38 8.61 -0.87
C VAL A 63 -14.48 7.82 -0.16
N LEU A 64 -15.18 8.42 0.81
CA LEU A 64 -16.33 7.79 1.48
C LEU A 64 -17.41 7.37 0.48
N ALA A 65 -17.73 8.24 -0.49
CA ALA A 65 -18.73 7.94 -1.51
C ALA A 65 -18.34 6.73 -2.39
N THR A 66 -17.04 6.50 -2.63
CA THR A 66 -16.58 5.30 -3.37
C THR A 66 -16.82 3.98 -2.62
N LYS A 67 -16.97 4.03 -1.30
CA LYS A 67 -17.25 2.85 -0.46
C LYS A 67 -18.74 2.52 -0.37
N VAL A 68 -19.60 3.36 -0.92
CA VAL A 68 -21.04 3.11 -1.02
C VAL A 68 -21.30 2.08 -2.11
N GLU A 69 -22.20 1.12 -1.84
CA GLU A 69 -22.62 0.11 -2.81
C GLU A 69 -23.15 0.75 -4.10
N SER A 70 -22.85 0.15 -5.25
CA SER A 70 -23.16 0.70 -6.58
C SER A 70 -24.65 1.05 -6.76
N ALA A 71 -25.56 0.32 -6.10
CA ALA A 71 -27.00 0.59 -6.13
C ALA A 71 -27.40 1.96 -5.57
N HIS A 72 -26.56 2.55 -4.69
CA HIS A 72 -26.83 3.81 -4.01
C HIS A 72 -25.89 4.96 -4.44
N GLN A 73 -24.87 4.67 -5.25
CA GLN A 73 -23.88 5.67 -5.69
C GLN A 73 -24.51 6.87 -6.39
N LYS A 74 -25.53 6.69 -7.23
CA LYS A 74 -26.18 7.82 -7.91
C LYS A 74 -26.79 8.81 -6.91
N GLU A 75 -27.54 8.31 -5.92
CA GLU A 75 -28.17 9.16 -4.91
C GLU A 75 -27.12 9.91 -4.08
N VAL A 76 -26.02 9.24 -3.72
CA VAL A 76 -24.91 9.86 -2.98
C VAL A 76 -24.18 10.90 -3.84
N ASN A 77 -23.89 10.61 -5.11
CA ASN A 77 -23.19 11.54 -6.00
C ASN A 77 -24.02 12.79 -6.30
N ASP A 78 -25.34 12.63 -6.49
CA ASP A 78 -26.26 13.76 -6.72
C ASP A 78 -26.41 14.64 -5.46
N ASN A 79 -26.09 14.11 -4.27
CA ASN A 79 -26.23 14.80 -2.98
C ASN A 79 -24.91 14.80 -2.18
N LEU A 80 -23.76 14.87 -2.86
CA LEU A 80 -22.44 14.64 -2.25
C LEU A 80 -22.15 15.61 -1.09
N ASP A 81 -22.62 16.85 -1.21
CA ASP A 81 -22.45 17.89 -0.22
C ASP A 81 -23.21 17.57 1.08
N LEU A 82 -24.50 17.22 0.95
CA LEU A 82 -25.35 16.74 2.05
C LEU A 82 -24.82 15.42 2.65
N PHE A 83 -24.27 14.54 1.81
CA PHE A 83 -23.60 13.33 2.27
C PHE A 83 -22.36 13.64 3.11
N GLY A 84 -21.58 14.66 2.73
CA GLY A 84 -20.42 15.11 3.51
C GLY A 84 -20.79 15.58 4.91
N ASN A 85 -21.92 16.30 5.05
CA ASN A 85 -22.45 16.73 6.35
C ASN A 85 -22.87 15.58 7.27
N ALA A 86 -23.01 14.37 6.75
CA ALA A 86 -23.31 13.19 7.55
C ALA A 86 -22.08 12.61 8.29
N PHE A 87 -20.89 13.19 8.16
CA PHE A 87 -19.68 12.69 8.80
C PHE A 87 -18.92 13.80 9.52
N LEU A 88 -18.47 13.49 10.74
CA LEU A 88 -17.47 14.29 11.43
C LEU A 88 -16.08 13.84 10.97
N ILE A 89 -15.35 14.74 10.31
CA ILE A 89 -13.99 14.53 9.82
C ILE A 89 -13.04 15.39 10.65
N THR A 90 -12.06 14.76 11.29
CA THR A 90 -11.03 15.46 12.06
C THR A 90 -9.66 14.92 11.69
N TYR A 91 -8.63 15.76 11.82
CA TYR A 91 -7.26 15.39 11.50
C TYR A 91 -6.25 16.04 12.45
N LYS A 92 -5.08 15.42 12.58
CA LYS A 92 -3.92 15.93 13.31
C LYS A 92 -2.64 15.74 12.48
N GLY A 93 -1.60 16.51 12.80
CA GLY A 93 -0.30 16.43 12.11
C GLY A 93 -0.19 17.31 10.87
N TRP A 94 -1.22 18.12 10.57
CA TRP A 94 -1.21 19.09 9.47
C TRP A 94 -1.91 20.39 9.91
N ASP A 95 -1.32 21.54 9.60
CA ASP A 95 -1.83 22.85 10.03
C ASP A 95 -2.92 23.41 9.10
N GLY A 96 -3.10 22.82 7.92
CA GLY A 96 -4.09 23.25 6.93
C GLY A 96 -3.67 24.48 6.12
N THR A 97 -2.41 24.91 6.19
CA THR A 97 -1.89 26.12 5.53
C THR A 97 -0.92 25.82 4.39
N SER A 98 -0.20 24.70 4.45
CA SER A 98 0.67 24.22 3.37
C SER A 98 0.06 23.01 2.68
N SER A 99 0.42 22.78 1.41
CA SER A 99 0.05 21.55 0.70
C SER A 99 0.60 20.31 1.39
N LEU A 100 -0.22 19.25 1.51
CA LEU A 100 0.23 17.90 1.88
C LEU A 100 1.14 17.33 0.79
N LYS A 101 2.32 16.87 1.18
CA LYS A 101 3.39 16.39 0.29
C LYS A 101 3.63 14.90 0.49
N ASN A 102 4.27 14.30 -0.51
CA ASN A 102 4.74 12.93 -0.41
C ASN A 102 5.70 12.76 0.78
N GLY A 103 5.40 11.80 1.65
CA GLY A 103 6.12 11.54 2.90
C GLY A 103 5.47 12.15 4.14
N ASP A 104 4.54 13.09 4.00
CA ASP A 104 3.80 13.63 5.14
C ASP A 104 2.92 12.54 5.76
N THR A 105 2.68 12.62 7.07
CA THR A 105 1.76 11.72 7.77
C THR A 105 0.74 12.54 8.52
N ILE A 106 -0.54 12.24 8.30
CA ILE A 106 -1.64 12.83 9.06
C ILE A 106 -2.40 11.73 9.80
N HIS A 107 -2.91 12.04 10.99
CA HIS A 107 -3.85 11.18 11.68
C HIS A 107 -5.26 11.59 11.27
N LEU A 108 -6.03 10.71 10.65
CA LEU A 108 -7.39 11.01 10.16
C LEU A 108 -8.41 10.19 10.94
N THR A 109 -9.41 10.88 11.48
CA THR A 109 -10.55 10.28 12.16
C THR A 109 -11.84 10.67 11.45
N ILE A 110 -12.66 9.68 11.09
CA ILE A 110 -13.95 9.86 10.45
C ILE A 110 -14.99 9.09 11.25
N THR A 111 -16.06 9.77 11.68
CA THR A 111 -17.17 9.15 12.40
C THR A 111 -18.50 9.58 11.81
N LYS A 112 -19.50 8.69 11.87
CA LYS A 112 -20.89 9.06 11.58
C LYS A 112 -21.33 10.20 12.51
N ALA A 113 -21.80 11.29 11.94
CA ALA A 113 -22.35 12.42 12.69
C ALA A 113 -23.72 12.08 13.26
N ASN A 114 -24.04 12.60 14.45
CA ASN A 114 -25.40 12.57 14.98
C ASN A 114 -26.24 13.72 14.40
N ASP A 115 -27.56 13.70 14.62
CA ASP A 115 -28.48 14.69 14.04
C ASP A 115 -28.11 16.15 14.39
N ASP A 116 -27.59 16.40 15.59
CA ASP A 116 -27.19 17.76 16.01
C ASP A 116 -25.94 18.22 15.27
N GLN A 117 -24.96 17.33 15.10
CA GLN A 117 -23.76 17.59 14.32
C GLN A 117 -24.08 17.81 12.83
N ILE A 118 -25.00 17.03 12.25
CA ILE A 118 -25.42 17.22 10.85
C ILE A 118 -26.04 18.61 10.66
N ARG A 119 -26.89 19.04 11.60
CA ARG A 119 -27.49 20.38 11.59
C ARG A 119 -26.45 21.48 11.70
N GLU A 120 -25.46 21.31 12.59
CA GLU A 120 -24.37 22.27 12.80
C GLU A 120 -23.51 22.39 11.54
N PHE A 121 -23.05 21.28 10.96
CA PHE A 121 -22.22 21.28 9.75
C PHE A 121 -22.94 21.90 8.55
N TYR A 122 -24.22 21.54 8.36
CA TYR A 122 -25.04 22.11 7.29
C TYR A 122 -25.18 23.64 7.46
N LYS A 123 -25.45 24.09 8.69
CA LYS A 123 -25.58 25.52 8.99
C LYS A 123 -24.27 26.28 8.75
N ASP A 124 -23.15 25.71 9.16
CA ASP A 124 -21.83 26.33 8.95
C ASP A 124 -21.47 26.47 7.46
N GLN A 125 -21.89 25.50 6.63
CA GLN A 125 -21.62 25.52 5.18
C GLN A 125 -22.59 26.40 4.39
N HIS A 126 -23.88 26.36 4.72
CA HIS A 126 -24.93 27.00 3.91
C HIS A 126 -25.50 28.28 4.53
N GLY A 127 -25.23 28.56 5.80
CA GLY A 127 -25.80 29.69 6.52
C GLY A 127 -27.29 29.56 6.86
N ASP A 128 -27.90 28.39 6.64
CA ASP A 128 -29.32 28.13 6.88
C ASP A 128 -29.55 26.80 7.62
N PHE A 129 -30.76 26.59 8.12
CA PHE A 129 -31.15 25.36 8.79
C PHE A 129 -31.46 24.25 7.77
N ILE A 130 -30.92 23.06 8.01
CA ILE A 130 -31.26 21.87 7.25
C ILE A 130 -32.76 21.54 7.41
N SER A 131 -33.44 21.22 6.31
CA SER A 131 -34.84 20.79 6.36
C SER A 131 -34.96 19.38 6.97
N PRO A 132 -36.13 19.00 7.55
CA PRO A 132 -36.36 17.64 8.02
C PRO A 132 -36.15 16.57 6.95
N GLU A 133 -36.52 16.86 5.68
CA GLU A 133 -36.34 15.96 4.53
C GLU A 133 -34.86 15.79 4.20
N GLN A 134 -34.09 16.87 4.20
CA GLN A 134 -32.63 16.83 3.98
C GLN A 134 -31.92 16.08 5.10
N LEU A 135 -32.31 16.30 6.36
CA LEU A 135 -31.76 15.56 7.50
C LEU A 135 -32.05 14.06 7.39
N ALA A 136 -33.28 13.69 7.01
CA ALA A 136 -33.65 12.29 6.79
C ALA A 136 -32.84 11.67 5.64
N LEU A 137 -32.61 12.42 4.55
CA LEU A 137 -31.79 11.97 3.43
C LEU A 137 -30.31 11.81 3.82
N ALA A 138 -29.73 12.75 4.58
CA ALA A 138 -28.38 12.64 5.11
C ALA A 138 -28.20 11.37 5.96
N ARG A 139 -29.14 11.10 6.88
CA ARG A 139 -29.15 9.89 7.70
C ARG A 139 -29.27 8.62 6.87
N LYS A 140 -30.13 8.63 5.84
CA LYS A 140 -30.30 7.52 4.92
C LYS A 140 -28.99 7.21 4.20
N MET A 141 -28.34 8.22 3.62
CA MET A 141 -27.07 8.03 2.90
C MET A 141 -25.91 7.62 3.82
N GLN A 142 -25.88 8.14 5.05
CA GLN A 142 -24.95 7.69 6.10
C GLN A 142 -25.11 6.18 6.41
N GLY A 143 -26.35 5.68 6.33
CA GLY A 143 -26.70 4.28 6.52
C GLY A 143 -26.14 3.33 5.46
N TYR A 144 -25.79 3.84 4.27
CA TYR A 144 -25.23 3.02 3.19
C TYR A 144 -23.79 2.55 3.44
N LEU A 145 -23.11 3.14 4.43
CA LEU A 145 -21.80 2.66 4.86
C LEU A 145 -21.95 1.78 6.11
N ALA A 146 -21.41 0.57 6.06
CA ALA A 146 -21.23 -0.25 7.25
C ALA A 146 -20.25 0.38 8.24
N GLY A 147 -20.25 -0.07 9.50
CA GLY A 147 -19.35 0.47 10.52
C GLY A 147 -19.69 1.89 10.99
N THR A 148 -18.90 2.40 11.93
CA THR A 148 -19.17 3.68 12.61
C THR A 148 -17.99 4.64 12.64
N LYS A 149 -16.76 4.12 12.55
CA LYS A 149 -15.54 4.92 12.68
C LYS A 149 -14.42 4.40 11.77
N PHE A 150 -13.66 5.32 11.19
CA PHE A 150 -12.29 5.14 10.73
C PHE A 150 -11.37 5.99 11.62
N ASP A 151 -10.22 5.45 12.01
CA ASP A 151 -9.25 6.11 12.88
C ASP A 151 -7.86 5.56 12.58
N GLY A 152 -6.98 6.37 11.98
CA GLY A 152 -5.68 5.86 11.59
C GLY A 152 -4.73 6.91 11.00
N ASP A 153 -3.45 6.56 11.04
CA ASP A 153 -2.39 7.33 10.39
C ASP A 153 -2.39 7.06 8.89
N VAL A 154 -2.41 8.14 8.12
CA VAL A 154 -2.34 8.14 6.65
C VAL A 154 -0.99 8.70 6.26
N LEU A 155 -0.11 7.83 5.74
CA LEU A 155 1.09 8.24 5.03
C LEU A 155 0.67 8.77 3.65
N ILE A 156 0.90 10.05 3.40
CA ILE A 156 0.68 10.65 2.09
C ILE A 156 1.78 10.13 1.17
N SER A 157 1.38 9.28 0.23
CA SER A 157 2.30 8.76 -0.76
C SER A 157 1.67 8.80 -2.13
N ASP A 158 2.44 9.30 -3.09
CA ASP A 158 2.12 9.08 -4.48
C ASP A 158 2.40 7.61 -4.79
N GLN A 159 1.39 6.75 -4.65
CA GLN A 159 1.52 5.34 -5.02
C GLN A 159 1.81 5.14 -6.52
N ASN A 160 1.71 6.20 -7.33
CA ASN A 160 2.19 6.25 -8.72
C ASN A 160 3.64 6.74 -8.87
N PHE A 161 4.35 7.05 -7.78
CA PHE A 161 5.81 7.32 -7.80
C PHE A 161 6.63 6.02 -7.80
N ARG A 162 6.09 4.95 -8.39
CA ARG A 162 6.93 3.85 -8.84
C ARG A 162 7.96 4.45 -9.78
N LYS A 163 9.23 4.33 -9.44
CA LYS A 163 10.26 4.85 -10.33
C LYS A 163 10.35 3.98 -11.57
N ASN A 164 10.16 4.59 -12.72
CA ASN A 164 10.27 3.90 -14.00
C ASN A 164 11.75 3.57 -14.27
N ILE A 165 12.05 2.28 -14.38
CA ILE A 165 13.41 1.78 -14.61
C ILE A 165 13.76 1.60 -16.09
N SER A 166 12.84 1.86 -17.03
CA SER A 166 13.05 1.57 -18.46
C SER A 166 14.23 2.30 -19.11
N ASN A 167 14.76 3.35 -18.46
CA ASN A 167 15.91 4.13 -18.93
C ASN A 167 17.22 3.78 -18.20
N LEU A 168 17.26 2.69 -17.41
CA LEU A 168 18.49 2.23 -16.77
C LEU A 168 19.60 2.04 -17.82
N THR A 169 20.75 2.66 -17.54
CA THR A 169 21.96 2.50 -18.34
C THR A 169 22.96 1.69 -17.54
N PHE A 170 23.40 0.57 -18.10
CA PHE A 170 24.31 -0.35 -17.44
C PHE A 170 25.76 0.03 -17.74
N PRO A 171 26.66 -0.01 -16.74
CA PRO A 171 28.06 0.30 -16.95
C PRO A 171 28.77 -0.76 -17.80
N GLN A 172 29.83 -0.34 -18.47
CA GLN A 172 30.75 -1.21 -19.22
C GLN A 172 32.21 -0.82 -18.90
N PRO A 173 33.09 -1.79 -18.57
CA PRO A 173 32.78 -3.20 -18.32
C PRO A 173 32.20 -3.43 -16.91
N ILE A 174 31.52 -4.56 -16.72
CA ILE A 174 31.21 -5.13 -15.40
C ILE A 174 32.38 -6.02 -15.00
N THR A 175 33.02 -5.66 -13.88
CA THR A 175 34.13 -6.44 -13.33
C THR A 175 33.60 -7.62 -12.52
N VAL A 176 34.05 -8.82 -12.86
CA VAL A 176 33.76 -10.05 -12.12
C VAL A 176 35.02 -10.42 -11.35
N THR A 177 34.88 -10.47 -10.02
CA THR A 177 35.89 -11.10 -9.16
C THR A 177 35.43 -12.52 -8.92
N GLY A 178 36.05 -13.48 -9.62
CA GLY A 178 35.68 -14.88 -9.48
C GLY A 178 36.00 -15.42 -8.08
N SER A 179 35.10 -16.23 -7.52
CA SER A 179 35.51 -17.18 -6.50
C SER A 179 36.23 -18.33 -7.18
N SER A 180 37.40 -18.73 -6.68
CA SER A 180 38.32 -19.72 -7.25
C SER A 180 37.66 -20.77 -8.15
N VAL A 181 37.76 -20.59 -9.48
CA VAL A 181 37.46 -21.66 -10.43
C VAL A 181 38.71 -22.52 -10.56
N ALA A 182 38.57 -23.84 -10.70
CA ALA A 182 39.70 -24.77 -10.73
C ALA A 182 40.72 -24.49 -11.86
N THR A 183 40.30 -23.73 -12.87
CA THR A 183 41.12 -23.35 -14.03
C THR A 183 41.38 -21.84 -14.02
N PRO A 184 42.64 -21.37 -14.01
CA PRO A 184 42.97 -19.96 -14.19
C PRO A 184 42.32 -19.40 -15.48
N GLY A 185 41.70 -18.22 -15.38
CA GLY A 185 41.07 -17.53 -16.53
C GLY A 185 39.59 -17.85 -16.75
N GLN A 186 38.99 -18.77 -15.99
CA GLN A 186 37.55 -19.04 -16.05
C GLN A 186 36.78 -18.26 -14.96
N VAL A 187 35.50 -17.99 -15.21
CA VAL A 187 34.52 -17.53 -14.21
C VAL A 187 33.28 -18.40 -14.25
N SER A 188 32.67 -18.63 -13.08
CA SER A 188 31.41 -19.37 -13.01
C SER A 188 30.22 -18.47 -13.36
N LYS A 189 29.13 -19.07 -13.86
CA LYS A 189 27.84 -18.38 -14.02
C LYS A 189 27.36 -17.71 -12.74
N ALA A 190 27.63 -18.33 -11.59
CA ALA A 190 27.23 -17.80 -10.29
C ALA A 190 27.99 -16.50 -9.95
N ASP A 191 29.30 -16.45 -10.23
CA ASP A 191 30.11 -15.25 -10.02
C ASP A 191 29.64 -14.09 -10.92
N VAL A 192 29.38 -14.39 -12.19
CA VAL A 192 28.84 -13.40 -13.14
C VAL A 192 27.48 -12.90 -12.69
N THR A 193 26.58 -13.80 -12.32
CA THR A 193 25.23 -13.45 -11.85
C THR A 193 25.29 -12.56 -10.60
N SER A 194 26.18 -12.89 -9.67
CA SER A 194 26.39 -12.11 -8.45
C SER A 194 26.90 -10.71 -8.74
N ALA A 195 27.91 -10.58 -9.61
CA ALA A 195 28.45 -9.29 -10.02
C ALA A 195 27.41 -8.42 -10.74
N VAL A 196 26.64 -9.00 -11.66
CA VAL A 196 25.56 -8.29 -12.37
C VAL A 196 24.46 -7.86 -11.41
N ASN A 197 24.00 -8.74 -10.51
CA ASN A 197 22.96 -8.41 -9.54
C ASN A 197 23.40 -7.26 -8.61
N MET A 198 24.67 -7.25 -8.19
CA MET A 198 25.22 -6.14 -7.40
C MET A 198 25.21 -4.82 -8.17
N VAL A 199 25.57 -4.83 -9.46
CA VAL A 199 25.48 -3.63 -10.32
C VAL A 199 24.04 -3.17 -10.48
N VAL A 200 23.10 -4.08 -10.77
CA VAL A 200 21.67 -3.79 -10.89
C VAL A 200 21.12 -3.17 -9.61
N GLN A 201 21.43 -3.77 -8.46
CA GLN A 201 21.01 -3.27 -7.14
C GLN A 201 21.53 -1.85 -6.90
N ASN A 202 22.83 -1.61 -7.13
CA ASN A 202 23.42 -0.28 -6.97
C ASN A 202 22.79 0.77 -7.89
N LEU A 203 22.37 0.41 -9.09
CA LEU A 203 21.65 1.32 -10.00
C LEU A 203 20.23 1.60 -9.52
N ILE A 204 19.54 0.58 -9.03
CA ILE A 204 18.18 0.73 -8.48
C ILE A 204 18.21 1.58 -7.22
N ASP A 205 19.16 1.36 -6.31
CA ASP A 205 19.33 2.14 -5.07
C ASP A 205 19.61 3.63 -5.32
N LYS A 206 20.13 4.00 -6.50
CA LYS A 206 20.26 5.41 -6.91
C LYS A 206 18.93 6.03 -7.35
N ILE A 207 17.99 5.19 -7.79
CA ILE A 207 16.69 5.62 -8.31
C ILE A 207 15.67 5.72 -7.18
N VAL A 208 15.77 4.84 -6.18
CA VAL A 208 14.82 4.69 -5.08
C VAL A 208 15.52 4.82 -3.73
N THR A 209 14.91 5.49 -2.76
CA THR A 209 15.46 5.59 -1.40
C THR A 209 15.09 4.36 -0.57
N GLY A 210 16.07 3.70 0.05
CA GLY A 210 15.90 2.52 0.92
C GLY A 210 16.61 1.28 0.40
N THR A 211 16.92 0.32 1.28
CA THR A 211 17.56 -0.95 0.92
C THR A 211 16.54 -1.85 0.24
N LYS A 212 16.84 -2.33 -0.98
CA LYS A 212 15.98 -3.27 -1.68
C LYS A 212 16.67 -4.60 -1.90
N LEU A 213 15.86 -5.64 -1.96
CA LEU A 213 16.26 -6.99 -2.33
C LEU A 213 15.26 -7.46 -3.42
N ASP A 214 15.64 -8.48 -4.18
CA ASP A 214 14.97 -9.31 -5.23
C ASP A 214 13.42 -9.44 -5.24
N THR A 215 12.69 -8.85 -4.29
CA THR A 215 11.22 -8.87 -4.20
C THR A 215 10.53 -7.86 -5.13
N ASP A 216 11.25 -6.88 -5.68
CA ASP A 216 10.68 -5.80 -6.51
C ASP A 216 10.93 -5.96 -8.02
N TYR A 217 11.93 -6.74 -8.42
CA TYR A 217 12.31 -6.94 -9.82
C TYR A 217 12.95 -8.30 -10.04
N HIS A 218 13.02 -8.72 -11.30
CA HIS A 218 13.79 -9.87 -11.76
C HIS A 218 14.92 -9.44 -12.68
N THR A 219 16.06 -10.11 -12.59
CA THR A 219 17.20 -9.92 -13.49
C THR A 219 17.42 -11.17 -14.33
N ALA A 220 17.51 -11.02 -15.65
CA ALA A 220 17.86 -12.07 -16.59
C ALA A 220 19.15 -11.70 -17.36
N ILE A 221 20.03 -12.69 -17.51
CA ILE A 221 21.34 -12.55 -18.17
C ILE A 221 21.41 -13.57 -19.31
N THR A 222 21.59 -13.10 -20.54
CA THR A 222 21.82 -13.94 -21.72
C THR A 222 23.04 -13.46 -22.49
N LEU A 223 23.56 -14.30 -23.39
CA LEU A 223 24.52 -13.84 -24.38
C LEU A 223 23.85 -12.87 -25.37
N ASP A 224 24.66 -12.10 -26.10
CA ASP A 224 24.19 -11.12 -27.07
C ASP A 224 23.42 -11.75 -28.24
N ASP A 225 23.79 -12.97 -28.63
CA ASP A 225 23.09 -13.82 -29.59
C ASP A 225 21.77 -14.42 -29.07
N GLY A 226 21.41 -14.14 -27.80
CA GLY A 226 20.18 -14.60 -27.17
C GLY A 226 20.26 -16.02 -26.59
N THR A 227 21.40 -16.69 -26.69
CA THR A 227 21.59 -18.02 -26.09
C THR A 227 21.77 -17.95 -24.57
N THR A 228 21.52 -19.09 -23.92
CA THR A 228 21.62 -19.20 -22.46
C THR A 228 23.06 -19.08 -21.98
N PHE A 229 23.27 -18.33 -20.91
CA PHE A 229 24.59 -18.18 -20.30
C PHE A 229 25.15 -19.56 -19.83
N PRO A 230 26.34 -19.96 -20.29
CA PRO A 230 26.94 -21.27 -19.97
C PRO A 230 27.33 -21.36 -18.49
N ALA A 231 27.56 -22.58 -17.98
CA ALA A 231 27.90 -22.80 -16.57
C ALA A 231 29.26 -22.17 -16.18
N THR A 232 30.20 -22.16 -17.12
CA THR A 232 31.54 -21.56 -17.00
C THR A 232 31.85 -20.79 -18.28
N VAL A 233 32.49 -19.64 -18.14
CA VAL A 233 33.01 -18.85 -19.26
C VAL A 233 34.52 -18.75 -19.12
N ASP A 234 35.22 -19.02 -20.21
CA ASP A 234 36.66 -18.76 -20.31
C ASP A 234 36.88 -17.31 -20.78
N LEU A 235 37.43 -16.48 -19.90
CA LEU A 235 37.74 -15.07 -20.15
C LEU A 235 39.24 -14.85 -20.37
N SER A 236 40.03 -15.92 -20.51
CA SER A 236 41.49 -15.84 -20.71
C SER A 236 41.90 -15.15 -22.02
N THR A 237 40.96 -14.96 -22.97
CA THR A 237 41.27 -14.47 -24.31
C THR A 237 40.33 -13.39 -24.84
N ALA A 238 39.19 -13.10 -24.20
CA ALA A 238 38.26 -12.08 -24.67
C ALA A 238 37.26 -11.63 -23.60
N ASN A 239 36.78 -10.40 -23.76
CA ASN A 239 35.62 -9.89 -23.03
C ASN A 239 34.33 -10.50 -23.60
N LEU A 240 33.36 -10.79 -22.73
CA LEU A 240 32.07 -11.34 -23.14
C LEU A 240 30.99 -10.24 -23.17
N ASN A 241 30.29 -10.11 -24.28
CA ASN A 241 29.13 -9.22 -24.39
C ASN A 241 27.87 -9.95 -23.90
N ILE A 242 27.15 -9.33 -22.96
CA ILE A 242 25.92 -9.87 -22.40
C ILE A 242 24.76 -8.91 -22.52
N LYS A 243 23.58 -9.50 -22.63
CA LYS A 243 22.31 -8.78 -22.52
C LYS A 243 21.77 -8.94 -21.10
N ILE A 244 21.59 -7.81 -20.42
CA ILE A 244 20.94 -7.71 -19.11
C ILE A 244 19.51 -7.23 -19.35
N THR A 245 18.55 -7.93 -18.75
CA THR A 245 17.15 -7.52 -18.70
C THR A 245 16.71 -7.43 -17.25
N VAL A 246 16.15 -6.29 -16.86
CA VAL A 246 15.57 -6.07 -15.52
C VAL A 246 14.09 -5.79 -15.68
N THR A 247 13.26 -6.62 -15.07
CA THR A 247 11.79 -6.56 -15.18
C THR A 247 11.20 -6.25 -13.81
N SER A 248 10.41 -5.18 -13.69
CA SER A 248 9.69 -4.93 -12.45
C SER A 248 8.66 -6.03 -12.18
N ILE A 249 8.54 -6.45 -10.92
CA ILE A 249 7.50 -7.39 -10.50
C ILE A 249 6.18 -6.62 -10.41
N SER A 250 5.08 -7.22 -10.89
CA SER A 250 3.77 -6.55 -10.98
C SER A 250 3.25 -6.04 -9.63
N THR A 251 3.57 -6.76 -8.55
CA THR A 251 3.23 -6.42 -7.17
C THR A 251 4.19 -5.44 -6.50
N SER A 252 5.28 -5.01 -7.18
CA SER A 252 6.21 -4.03 -6.62
C SER A 252 5.50 -2.72 -6.32
N THR A 253 5.72 -2.15 -5.14
CA THR A 253 5.16 -0.84 -4.76
C THR A 253 6.12 0.31 -5.06
N LEU A 254 7.34 0.03 -5.54
CA LEU A 254 8.42 1.01 -5.58
C LEU A 254 9.02 1.28 -6.96
N ILE A 255 8.91 0.34 -7.91
CA ILE A 255 9.41 0.48 -9.28
C ILE A 255 8.42 -0.04 -10.32
N THR A 256 8.56 0.42 -11.56
CA THR A 256 7.75 -0.02 -12.70
C THR A 256 8.58 -0.02 -13.98
N GLY A 257 8.10 -0.67 -15.03
CA GLY A 257 8.76 -0.75 -16.32
C GLY A 257 9.81 -1.86 -16.40
N ASN A 258 10.48 -1.91 -17.55
CA ASN A 258 11.46 -2.94 -17.89
C ASN A 258 12.67 -2.25 -18.51
N ALA A 259 13.85 -2.53 -17.96
CA ALA A 259 15.11 -2.11 -18.55
C ALA A 259 15.72 -3.25 -19.34
N ASN A 260 16.30 -2.94 -20.49
CA ASN A 260 17.14 -3.87 -21.22
C ASN A 260 18.36 -3.13 -21.79
N ASN A 261 19.47 -3.84 -21.90
CA ASN A 261 20.59 -3.33 -22.68
C ASN A 261 20.15 -3.16 -24.14
N LYS A 262 20.32 -1.94 -24.67
CA LYS A 262 20.28 -1.71 -26.12
C LYS A 262 21.51 -2.36 -26.75
N SER A 263 21.46 -2.68 -28.05
CA SER A 263 22.61 -3.32 -28.73
C SER A 263 23.90 -2.52 -28.62
N ALA A 264 23.83 -1.18 -28.60
CA ALA A 264 24.97 -0.29 -28.37
C ALA A 264 25.40 -0.17 -26.89
N GLN A 265 24.69 -0.81 -25.97
CA GLN A 265 24.86 -0.75 -24.52
C GLN A 265 25.03 -2.16 -23.89
N LEU A 266 25.38 -3.18 -24.68
CA LEU A 266 25.65 -4.53 -24.16
C LEU A 266 26.73 -4.52 -23.09
N ALA A 267 26.44 -5.07 -21.91
CA ALA A 267 27.40 -5.07 -20.82
C ALA A 267 28.58 -5.98 -21.18
N GLN A 268 29.80 -5.51 -20.93
CA GLN A 268 31.02 -6.22 -21.22
C GLN A 268 31.56 -6.82 -19.92
N ILE A 269 31.77 -8.13 -19.85
CA ILE A 269 32.36 -8.76 -18.67
C ILE A 269 33.89 -8.73 -18.79
N THR A 270 34.55 -8.32 -17.70
CA THR A 270 36.01 -8.39 -17.53
C THR A 270 36.35 -9.08 -16.21
N THR A 271 37.49 -9.75 -16.16
CA THR A 271 38.03 -10.34 -14.93
C THR A 271 39.17 -9.48 -14.38
N ASN A 272 39.20 -9.35 -13.05
CA ASN A 272 40.43 -8.98 -12.35
C ASN A 272 41.26 -10.25 -12.20
N VAL A 273 42.03 -10.62 -13.22
CA VAL A 273 43.05 -11.67 -13.10
C VAL A 273 44.29 -11.06 -12.45
#